data_AF-A0A8D8KPP9-F1
#
_entry.id   AF-A0A8D8KPP9-F1
#
_cell.length_a   1.000
_cell.length_b   1.000
_cell.length_c   1.000
_cell.angle_alpha   90.00
_cell.angle_beta   90.00
_cell.angle_gamma   90.00
#
_symmetry.space_group_name_H-M   'P 1'
#
loop_
_entity.id
_entity.type
_entity.pdbx_description
1 polymer ?
#
loop_
_entity_poly.entity_id
_entity_poly.type
_entity_poly.pdbx_seq_one_letter_code
_entity_poly.pdbx_strand_id
1 'polypeptide(L)'
;MDLMSRDKDGKGGVIVNISSIAGLEPMPFWVTYSAAKFGIVGFTRSLGQEMIYNKTGVKLMTICPGATETAIYNTAGTSILTFPWMFSYGDQLCKVFKTQKPEAVGKAVAKIITDGDNGSVWIASEDQIIPVTFQPNKFLAKM
;
A
#
# COMPACT_ATOMS: atom_id res chain seq x y z
N MET A 1 -10.22 -12.84 -10.63
CA MET A 1 -10.88 -13.07 -9.31
C MET A 1 -11.81 -14.27 -9.34
N ASP A 2 -11.96 -14.92 -10.50
CA ASP A 2 -12.99 -15.92 -10.79
C ASP A 2 -12.98 -17.11 -9.83
N LEU A 3 -11.80 -17.55 -9.39
CA LEU A 3 -11.66 -18.64 -8.41
C LEU A 3 -12.21 -18.30 -7.02
N MET A 4 -12.27 -17.03 -6.66
CA MET A 4 -12.75 -16.56 -5.35
C MET A 4 -14.17 -16.00 -5.43
N SER A 5 -14.59 -15.51 -6.59
CA SER A 5 -15.80 -14.69 -6.74
C SER A 5 -17.08 -15.48 -6.51
N ARG A 6 -17.99 -14.96 -5.66
CA ARG A 6 -19.27 -15.59 -5.34
C ARG A 6 -20.22 -15.71 -6.54
N ASP A 7 -20.16 -14.77 -7.48
CA ASP A 7 -20.92 -14.83 -8.74
C ASP A 7 -20.34 -15.84 -9.76
N LYS A 8 -19.27 -16.55 -9.37
CA LYS A 8 -18.57 -17.59 -10.14
C LYS A 8 -18.40 -18.87 -9.31
N ASP A 9 -19.32 -19.13 -8.38
CA ASP A 9 -19.33 -20.28 -7.46
C ASP A 9 -18.14 -20.35 -6.48
N GLY A 10 -17.37 -19.26 -6.36
CA GLY A 10 -16.35 -19.07 -5.34
C GLY A 10 -16.94 -18.72 -3.96
N LYS A 11 -16.08 -18.69 -2.93
CA LYS A 11 -16.50 -18.48 -1.52
C LYS A 11 -16.30 -17.04 -1.01
N GLY A 12 -15.86 -16.14 -1.88
CA GLY A 12 -15.28 -14.85 -1.48
C GLY A 12 -13.87 -15.03 -0.89
N GLY A 13 -13.37 -13.98 -0.25
CA GLY A 13 -12.09 -14.04 0.46
C GLY A 13 -11.50 -12.66 0.74
N VAL A 14 -10.20 -12.64 1.04
CA VAL A 14 -9.47 -11.42 1.37
C VAL A 14 -8.19 -11.37 0.55
N ILE A 15 -7.92 -10.21 -0.06
CA ILE A 15 -6.66 -9.90 -0.75
C ILE A 15 -6.05 -8.68 -0.05
N VAL A 16 -4.82 -8.82 0.44
CA VAL A 16 -4.03 -7.71 0.96
C VAL A 16 -2.86 -7.43 0.01
N ASN A 17 -2.88 -6.28 -0.65
CA ASN A 17 -1.79 -5.83 -1.49
C ASN A 17 -0.75 -5.08 -0.67
N ILE A 18 0.54 -5.36 -0.91
CA ILE A 18 1.65 -4.66 -0.26
C ILE A 18 2.10 -3.50 -1.16
N SER A 19 1.75 -2.28 -0.77
CA SER A 19 2.26 -1.05 -1.36
C SER A 19 3.48 -0.54 -0.60
N SER A 20 3.48 0.74 -0.19
CA SER A 20 4.52 1.45 0.56
C SER A 20 3.99 2.82 0.98
N ILE A 21 4.57 3.45 2.00
CA ILE A 21 4.34 4.89 2.26
C ILE A 21 4.66 5.76 1.03
N ALA A 22 5.58 5.31 0.17
CA ALA A 22 5.90 5.95 -1.10
C ALA A 22 4.78 5.85 -2.17
N GLY A 23 3.74 5.07 -1.89
CA GLY A 23 2.50 4.98 -2.67
C GLY A 23 1.38 5.88 -2.15
N LEU A 24 1.63 6.62 -1.06
CA LEU A 24 0.72 7.60 -0.47
C LEU A 24 1.27 9.01 -0.62
N GLU A 25 2.59 9.15 -0.40
CA GLU A 25 3.31 10.40 -0.54
C GLU A 25 4.45 10.24 -1.56
N PRO A 26 4.70 11.26 -2.41
CA PRO A 26 5.73 11.18 -3.44
C PRO A 26 7.13 11.15 -2.82
N MET A 27 7.98 10.22 -3.29
CA MET A 27 9.39 10.14 -2.90
C MET A 27 10.29 10.56 -4.07
N PRO A 28 10.92 11.76 -4.01
CA PRO A 28 11.63 12.33 -5.16
C PRO A 28 12.78 11.47 -5.74
N PHE A 29 13.40 10.61 -4.93
CA PHE A 29 14.55 9.78 -5.32
C PHE A 29 14.13 8.40 -5.86
N TRP A 30 12.84 8.08 -5.74
CA TRP A 30 12.27 6.79 -6.07
C TRP A 30 11.07 6.96 -7.00
N VAL A 31 11.15 7.87 -7.97
CA VAL A 31 10.01 8.28 -8.82
C VAL A 31 9.26 7.09 -9.45
N THR A 32 9.97 6.15 -10.06
CA THR A 32 9.37 4.96 -10.71
C THR A 32 8.75 4.01 -9.69
N TYR A 33 9.41 3.83 -8.55
CA TYR A 33 8.91 3.04 -7.45
C TYR A 33 7.66 3.67 -6.83
N SER A 34 7.68 4.97 -6.53
CA SER A 34 6.51 5.73 -6.08
C SER A 34 5.36 5.59 -7.07
N ALA A 35 5.59 5.83 -8.37
CA ALA A 35 4.54 5.68 -9.39
C ALA A 35 3.89 4.28 -9.34
N ALA A 36 4.70 3.22 -9.27
CA ALA A 36 4.20 1.85 -9.15
C ALA A 36 3.40 1.63 -7.86
N LYS A 37 3.89 2.13 -6.72
CA LYS A 37 3.25 1.97 -5.40
C LYS A 37 1.95 2.79 -5.28
N PHE A 38 1.89 3.99 -5.87
CA PHE A 38 0.65 4.75 -6.05
C PHE A 38 -0.35 3.95 -6.89
N GLY A 39 0.12 3.31 -7.96
CA GLY A 39 -0.67 2.42 -8.81
C GLY A 39 -1.33 1.29 -8.02
N ILE A 40 -0.62 0.65 -7.08
CA ILE A 40 -1.18 -0.41 -6.22
C ILE A 40 -2.29 0.12 -5.30
N VAL A 41 -2.09 1.30 -4.68
CA VAL A 41 -3.11 1.93 -3.82
C VAL A 41 -4.35 2.26 -4.64
N GLY A 42 -4.18 2.90 -5.82
CA GLY A 42 -5.26 3.22 -6.73
C GLY A 42 -6.00 1.98 -7.22
N PHE A 43 -5.28 0.95 -7.66
CA PHE A 43 -5.84 -0.32 -8.10
C PHE A 43 -6.69 -0.97 -7.02
N THR A 44 -6.16 -1.07 -5.81
CA THR A 44 -6.84 -1.75 -4.70
C THR A 44 -8.08 -0.98 -4.28
N ARG A 45 -8.03 0.35 -4.19
CA ARG A 45 -9.19 1.19 -3.85
C ARG A 45 -10.27 1.20 -4.94
N SER A 46 -9.88 1.10 -6.21
CA SER A 46 -10.82 0.98 -7.33
C SER A 46 -11.56 -0.36 -7.32
N LEU A 47 -10.87 -1.46 -6.98
CA LEU A 47 -11.51 -2.78 -6.84
C LEU A 47 -12.21 -2.98 -5.48
N GLY A 48 -11.79 -2.25 -4.46
CA GLY A 48 -12.39 -2.26 -3.13
C GLY A 48 -13.67 -1.43 -3.00
N GLN A 49 -14.32 -1.06 -4.12
CA GLN A 49 -15.62 -0.41 -4.08
C GLN A 49 -16.71 -1.39 -3.59
N GLU A 50 -17.67 -0.90 -2.82
CA GLU A 50 -18.70 -1.72 -2.17
C GLU A 50 -19.52 -2.54 -3.17
N MET A 51 -19.87 -1.96 -4.33
CA MET A 51 -20.58 -2.65 -5.40
C MET A 51 -19.84 -3.90 -5.92
N ILE A 52 -18.51 -3.88 -5.95
CA ILE A 52 -17.69 -5.02 -6.39
C ILE A 52 -17.67 -6.08 -5.28
N TYR A 53 -17.51 -5.67 -4.02
CA TYR A 53 -17.55 -6.60 -2.89
C TYR A 53 -18.91 -7.29 -2.75
N ASN A 54 -20.01 -6.56 -2.90
CA ASN A 54 -21.36 -7.13 -2.80
C ASN A 54 -21.61 -8.22 -3.84
N LYS A 55 -21.00 -8.10 -5.03
CA LYS A 55 -21.10 -9.10 -6.10
C LYS A 55 -20.11 -10.26 -5.91
N THR A 56 -18.85 -9.96 -5.60
CA THR A 56 -17.76 -10.95 -5.61
C THR A 56 -17.52 -11.61 -4.26
N GLY A 57 -17.88 -10.96 -3.15
CA GLY A 57 -17.54 -11.37 -1.80
C GLY A 57 -16.05 -11.31 -1.46
N VAL A 58 -15.23 -10.67 -2.30
CA VAL A 58 -13.78 -10.55 -2.11
C VAL A 58 -13.45 -9.18 -1.53
N LYS A 59 -12.93 -9.14 -0.30
CA LYS A 59 -12.40 -7.91 0.30
C LYS A 59 -11.02 -7.62 -0.27
N LEU A 60 -10.75 -6.35 -0.61
CA LEU A 60 -9.43 -5.89 -1.02
C LEU A 60 -8.93 -4.80 -0.08
N MET A 61 -7.69 -4.94 0.40
CA MET A 61 -7.07 -3.98 1.31
C MET A 61 -5.63 -3.71 0.91
N THR A 62 -5.10 -2.56 1.29
CA THR A 62 -3.69 -2.22 1.06
C THR A 62 -2.98 -2.00 2.38
N ILE A 63 -1.78 -2.57 2.51
CA ILE A 63 -0.82 -2.17 3.54
C ILE A 63 0.31 -1.38 2.89
N CYS A 64 0.72 -0.29 3.53
CA CYS A 64 1.76 0.64 3.10
C CYS A 64 2.88 0.65 4.14
N PRO A 65 3.86 -0.27 4.07
CA PRO A 65 4.98 -0.28 4.99
C PRO A 65 5.86 0.96 4.86
N GLY A 66 6.35 1.44 6.00
CA GLY A 66 7.45 2.39 6.11
C GLY A 66 8.82 1.72 5.94
N ALA A 67 9.89 2.45 6.28
CA ALA A 67 11.25 1.92 6.23
C ALA A 67 11.36 0.66 7.12
N THR A 68 11.70 -0.48 6.51
CA THR A 68 11.71 -1.78 7.17
C THR A 68 13.04 -2.49 6.90
N GLU A 69 13.65 -3.03 7.94
CA GLU A 69 14.97 -3.68 7.91
C GLU A 69 14.92 -5.02 7.17
N THR A 70 14.96 -4.94 5.84
CA THR A 70 14.99 -6.07 4.91
C THR A 70 16.09 -5.85 3.89
N ALA A 71 16.39 -6.87 3.08
CA ALA A 71 17.41 -6.77 2.04
C ALA A 71 17.18 -5.58 1.08
N ILE A 72 15.92 -5.21 0.82
CA ILE A 72 15.58 -4.08 -0.08
C ILE A 72 16.14 -2.75 0.43
N TYR A 73 16.28 -2.58 1.74
CA TYR A 73 16.73 -1.33 2.35
C TYR A 73 18.20 -1.04 2.00
N ASN A 74 19.00 -2.09 1.86
CA ASN A 74 20.42 -1.99 1.49
C ASN A 74 20.64 -1.95 -0.03
N THR A 75 19.61 -2.24 -0.83
CA THR A 75 19.67 -2.25 -2.30
C THR A 75 18.78 -1.19 -2.94
N ALA A 76 18.20 -0.30 -2.15
CA ALA A 76 17.32 0.77 -2.62
C ALA A 76 18.13 1.82 -3.38
N GLY A 77 18.43 1.52 -4.65
CA GLY A 77 19.09 2.44 -5.56
C GLY A 77 18.19 3.59 -5.99
N THR A 78 18.80 4.55 -6.66
CA THR A 78 18.12 5.71 -7.24
C THR A 78 17.50 5.37 -8.59
N SER A 79 16.41 6.04 -8.96
CA SER A 79 15.80 5.88 -10.29
C SER A 79 16.68 6.46 -11.41
N ILE A 80 16.56 5.95 -12.64
CA ILE A 80 17.16 6.58 -13.83
C ILE A 80 16.62 7.99 -14.11
N LEU A 81 15.48 8.33 -13.50
CA LEU A 81 14.86 9.65 -13.54
C LEU A 81 15.37 10.58 -12.44
N THR A 82 16.28 10.11 -11.58
CA THR A 82 16.88 10.92 -10.52
C THR A 82 18.06 11.71 -11.09
N PHE A 83 18.03 13.03 -10.91
CA PHE A 83 19.10 13.90 -11.40
C PHE A 83 20.38 13.75 -10.55
N PRO A 84 21.58 13.87 -11.12
CA PRO A 84 22.83 13.68 -10.36
C PRO A 84 22.98 14.53 -9.10
N TRP A 85 22.48 15.77 -9.12
CA TRP A 85 22.53 16.67 -7.96
C TRP A 85 21.63 16.21 -6.79
N MET A 86 20.68 15.31 -7.05
CA MET A 86 19.77 14.78 -6.03
C MET A 86 20.44 13.69 -5.18
N PHE A 87 21.55 13.07 -5.62
CA PHE A 87 22.15 11.96 -4.89
C PHE A 87 22.64 12.35 -3.48
N SER A 88 23.19 13.56 -3.31
CA SER A 88 23.62 14.06 -2.00
C SER A 88 22.46 14.28 -1.01
N TYR A 89 21.25 14.54 -1.52
CA TYR A 89 20.03 14.65 -0.71
C TYR A 89 19.42 13.28 -0.37
N GLY A 90 19.53 12.30 -1.27
CA GLY A 90 19.04 10.94 -1.06
C GLY A 90 19.66 10.27 0.17
N ASP A 91 20.98 10.36 0.30
CA ASP A 91 21.72 9.81 1.45
C ASP A 91 21.33 10.43 2.80
N GLN A 92 20.90 11.70 2.79
CA GLN A 92 20.42 12.38 4.00
C GLN A 92 19.03 11.87 4.40
N LEU A 93 18.14 11.65 3.45
CA LEU A 93 16.78 11.20 3.72
C LEU A 93 16.70 9.78 4.24
N CYS A 94 17.56 8.87 3.74
CA CYS A 94 17.66 7.52 4.29
C CYS A 94 17.97 7.52 5.81
N LYS A 95 18.65 8.55 6.31
CA LYS A 95 18.97 8.72 7.74
C LYS A 95 17.83 9.31 8.56
N VAL A 96 16.82 9.92 7.92
CA VAL A 96 15.65 10.52 8.59
C VAL A 96 14.60 9.46 8.89
N PHE A 97 14.47 8.44 8.03
CA PHE A 97 13.46 7.40 8.25
C PHE A 97 13.85 6.51 9.44
N LYS A 98 13.03 6.55 10.48
CA LYS A 98 13.09 5.55 11.54
C LYS A 98 12.67 4.21 10.97
N THR A 99 13.54 3.20 11.13
CA THR A 99 13.28 1.86 10.65
C THR A 99 12.42 1.07 11.65
N GLN A 100 11.76 0.03 11.15
CA GLN A 100 11.10 -1.00 11.95
C GLN A 100 11.58 -2.40 11.52
N LYS A 101 11.30 -3.41 12.35
CA LYS A 101 11.60 -4.81 12.04
C LYS A 101 10.52 -5.44 11.12
N PRO A 102 10.86 -6.42 10.27
CA PRO A 102 9.89 -7.08 9.39
C PRO A 102 8.68 -7.70 10.13
N GLU A 103 8.89 -8.16 11.35
CA GLU A 103 7.85 -8.74 12.21
C GLU A 103 6.74 -7.73 12.54
N ALA A 104 7.06 -6.43 12.61
CA ALA A 104 6.07 -5.38 12.82
C ALA A 104 5.11 -5.30 11.62
N VAL A 105 5.64 -5.36 10.40
CA VAL A 105 4.82 -5.43 9.17
C VAL A 105 4.01 -6.73 9.13
N GLY A 106 4.60 -7.87 9.50
CA GLY A 106 3.90 -9.15 9.56
C GLY A 106 2.71 -9.13 10.52
N LYS A 107 2.89 -8.57 11.72
CA LYS A 107 1.80 -8.35 12.70
C LYS A 107 0.72 -7.43 12.14
N ALA A 108 1.11 -6.37 11.44
CA ALA A 108 0.18 -5.46 10.81
C ALA A 108 -0.67 -6.13 9.73
N VAL A 109 -0.06 -6.94 8.87
CA VAL A 109 -0.78 -7.74 7.86
C VAL A 109 -1.78 -8.68 8.53
N ALA A 110 -1.35 -9.43 9.56
CA ALA A 110 -2.22 -10.35 10.28
C ALA A 110 -3.45 -9.63 10.88
N LYS A 111 -3.25 -8.46 11.48
CA LYS A 111 -4.33 -7.63 12.02
C LYS A 111 -5.27 -7.11 10.93
N ILE A 112 -4.74 -6.64 9.81
CA ILE A 112 -5.55 -6.09 8.72
C ILE A 112 -6.42 -7.15 8.07
N ILE A 113 -5.93 -8.40 7.94
CA ILE A 113 -6.72 -9.51 7.40
C ILE A 113 -8.00 -9.74 8.23
N THR A 114 -7.93 -9.57 9.56
CA THR A 114 -9.07 -9.81 10.46
C THR A 114 -9.96 -8.59 10.62
N ASP A 115 -9.35 -7.41 10.80
CA ASP A 115 -10.04 -6.23 11.29
C ASP A 115 -10.34 -5.21 10.19
N GLY A 116 -9.69 -5.33 9.03
CA GLY A 116 -9.75 -4.32 7.99
C GLY A 116 -11.04 -4.33 7.18
N ASP A 117 -11.53 -3.13 6.89
CA ASP A 117 -12.67 -2.93 6.02
C ASP A 117 -12.30 -3.08 4.54
N ASN A 118 -13.28 -3.47 3.71
CA ASN A 118 -13.06 -3.54 2.27
C ASN A 118 -12.67 -2.16 1.71
N GLY A 119 -11.68 -2.12 0.83
CA GLY A 119 -11.14 -0.90 0.25
C GLY A 119 -10.23 -0.08 1.19
N SER A 120 -10.02 -0.52 2.43
CA SER A 120 -9.19 0.19 3.40
C SER A 120 -7.71 0.15 3.06
N VAL A 121 -6.99 1.19 3.50
CA VAL A 121 -5.56 1.34 3.32
C VAL A 121 -4.94 1.67 4.67
N TRP A 122 -3.82 1.03 4.98
CA TRP A 122 -3.19 1.11 6.29
C TRP A 122 -1.69 1.38 6.14
N ILE A 123 -1.13 2.20 7.01
CA ILE A 123 0.31 2.38 7.16
C ILE A 123 0.80 1.45 8.26
N ALA A 124 1.89 0.74 7.99
CA ALA A 124 2.66 0.01 8.99
C ALA A 124 4.05 0.64 9.08
N SER A 125 4.26 1.55 10.02
CA SER A 125 5.50 2.29 10.16
C SER A 125 5.80 2.56 11.61
N GLU A 126 7.08 2.50 11.99
CA GLU A 126 7.53 2.73 13.37
C GLU A 126 6.77 1.89 14.41
N ASP A 127 6.49 0.63 14.07
CA ASP A 127 5.71 -0.32 14.89
C ASP A 127 4.25 0.09 15.14
N GLN A 128 3.74 1.09 14.41
CA GLN A 128 2.34 1.53 14.45
C GLN A 128 1.55 1.04 13.25
N ILE A 129 0.23 0.87 13.45
CA ILE A 129 -0.74 0.50 12.42
C ILE A 129 -1.78 1.61 12.32
N ILE A 130 -1.74 2.38 11.24
CA ILE A 130 -2.50 3.63 11.11
C ILE A 130 -3.44 3.52 9.90
N PRO A 131 -4.76 3.66 10.07
CA PRO A 131 -5.67 3.71 8.93
C PRO A 131 -5.46 5.02 8.14
N VAL A 132 -5.52 4.92 6.82
CA VAL A 132 -5.40 6.07 5.92
C VAL A 132 -6.77 6.51 5.45
N THR A 133 -7.10 7.77 5.73
CA THR A 133 -8.33 8.38 5.25
C THR A 133 -8.08 9.12 3.93
N PHE A 134 -8.85 8.79 2.91
CA PHE A 134 -8.85 9.51 1.65
C PHE A 134 -10.08 10.40 1.55
N GLN A 135 -9.96 11.48 0.79
CA GLN A 135 -11.11 12.25 0.37
C GLN A 135 -12.10 11.34 -0.38
N PRO A 136 -13.41 11.43 -0.08
CA PRO A 136 -14.43 10.67 -0.80
C PRO A 136 -14.35 10.93 -2.30
N ASN A 137 -14.71 9.93 -3.10
CA ASN A 137 -14.76 10.08 -4.55
C ASN A 137 -15.91 11.02 -4.93
N LYS A 138 -15.58 12.28 -5.24
CA LYS A 138 -16.53 13.34 -5.59
C LYS A 138 -17.33 13.04 -6.87
N PHE A 139 -16.84 12.15 -7.72
CA PHE A 139 -17.51 11.77 -8.97
C PHE A 139 -18.48 10.60 -8.79
N LEU A 140 -18.27 9.76 -7.77
CA LEU A 140 -19.15 8.62 -7.45
C LEU A 140 -20.13 8.93 -6.32
N ALA A 141 -19.95 10.02 -5.56
CA ALA A 141 -20.81 10.42 -4.44
C ALA A 141 -22.29 10.70 -4.81
N LYS A 142 -22.66 10.62 -6.09
CA LYS A 142 -24.03 10.80 -6.61
C LYS A 142 -24.67 9.50 -7.10
N MET A 143 -23.92 8.39 -7.10
CA MET A 143 -24.42 7.05 -7.42
C MET A 143 -24.97 6.38 -6.15
#